data_AF-A0A8H2RRN3-F1
#
_entry.id   AF-A0A8H2RRN3-F1
#
_cell.length_a   1.000
_cell.length_b   1.000
_cell.length_c   1.000
_cell.angle_alpha   90.00
_cell.angle_beta   90.00
_cell.angle_gamma   90.00
#
_symmetry.space_group_name_H-M   'P 1'
#
loop_
_entity.id
_entity.type
_entity.pdbx_description
1 polymer ?
#
loop_
_entity_poly.entity_id
_entity_poly.type
_entity_poly.pdbx_seq_one_letter_code
_entity_poly.pdbx_strand_id
1 'polypeptide(L)'
;MAGNKNLESDGKTKEHGRHQLFQDHANMVALGLLWTVAIFTLIGMSIYIFHLLAPESAKWISSEGLDKIRTLLTGVLFSSAMTGYVNKRMSQ
;
A
#
# COMPACT_ATOMS: atom_id res chain seq x y z
N MET A 1 -34.53 -37.31 15.78
CA MET A 1 -33.80 -36.83 14.58
C MET A 1 -33.71 -35.30 14.55
N ALA A 2 -33.25 -34.64 15.63
CA ALA A 2 -33.18 -33.17 15.72
C ALA A 2 -31.75 -32.59 15.68
N GLY A 3 -30.71 -33.44 15.73
CA GLY A 3 -29.31 -33.01 15.74
C GLY A 3 -28.72 -32.64 14.36
N ASN A 4 -29.31 -33.12 13.26
CA ASN A 4 -28.68 -33.00 11.94
C ASN A 4 -28.85 -31.61 11.30
N LYS A 5 -30.00 -30.94 11.54
CA LYS A 5 -30.28 -29.60 10.96
C LYS A 5 -29.43 -28.48 11.57
N ASN A 6 -29.03 -28.62 12.85
CA ASN A 6 -28.17 -27.65 13.52
C ASN A 6 -26.71 -27.75 13.05
N LEU A 7 -26.21 -28.96 12.77
CA LEU A 7 -24.82 -29.16 12.34
C LEU A 7 -24.55 -28.60 10.93
N GLU A 8 -25.53 -28.69 10.03
CA GLU A 8 -25.40 -28.15 8.67
C GLU A 8 -25.43 -26.61 8.64
N SER A 9 -26.24 -26.00 9.51
CA SER A 9 -26.29 -24.54 9.70
C SER A 9 -25.02 -24.01 10.38
N ASP A 10 -24.51 -24.75 11.37
CA ASP A 10 -23.28 -24.39 12.09
C ASP A 10 -22.04 -24.58 11.20
N GLY A 11 -22.06 -25.58 10.31
CA GLY A 11 -21.05 -25.79 9.27
C GLY A 11 -20.99 -24.65 8.25
N LYS A 12 -22.14 -24.20 7.72
CA LYS A 12 -22.23 -23.07 6.78
C LYS A 12 -21.75 -21.75 7.42
N THR A 13 -22.06 -21.52 8.69
CA THR A 13 -21.61 -20.34 9.43
C THR A 13 -20.10 -20.35 9.66
N LYS A 14 -19.52 -21.51 9.97
CA LYS A 14 -18.06 -21.69 10.13
C LYS A 14 -17.29 -21.56 8.82
N GLU A 15 -17.88 -21.96 7.70
CA GLU A 15 -17.26 -21.85 6.37
C GLU A 15 -17.20 -20.38 5.89
N HIS A 16 -18.26 -19.60 6.14
CA HIS A 16 -18.26 -18.16 5.90
C HIS A 16 -17.29 -17.40 6.81
N GLY A 17 -17.19 -17.80 8.09
CA GLY A 17 -16.22 -17.21 9.01
C GLY A 17 -14.77 -17.43 8.58
N ARG A 18 -14.44 -18.61 8.02
CA ARG A 18 -13.12 -18.87 7.45
C ARG A 18 -12.83 -17.99 6.24
N HIS A 19 -13.79 -17.84 5.33
CA HIS A 19 -13.60 -17.02 4.14
C HIS A 19 -13.39 -15.53 4.48
N GLN A 20 -14.12 -15.03 5.48
CA GLN A 20 -13.94 -13.66 6.00
C GLN A 20 -12.59 -13.47 6.69
N LEU A 21 -12.13 -14.43 7.51
CA LEU A 21 -10.83 -14.35 8.18
C LEU A 21 -9.65 -14.34 7.19
N PHE A 22 -9.76 -15.04 6.05
CA PHE A 22 -8.75 -14.97 4.99
C PHE A 22 -8.75 -13.61 4.29
N GLN A 23 -9.93 -13.03 4.02
CA GLN A 23 -10.03 -11.69 3.46
C GLN A 23 -9.51 -10.62 4.43
N ASP A 24 -9.79 -10.75 5.73
CA ASP A 24 -9.30 -9.83 6.75
C ASP A 24 -7.77 -9.91 6.89
N HIS A 25 -7.19 -11.12 6.87
CA HIS A 25 -5.74 -11.28 6.84
C HIS A 25 -5.12 -10.67 5.59
N ALA A 26 -5.72 -10.91 4.42
CA ALA A 26 -5.25 -10.32 3.16
C ALA A 26 -5.34 -8.79 3.19
N ASN A 27 -6.43 -8.24 3.73
CA ASN A 27 -6.63 -6.80 3.90
C ASN A 27 -5.62 -6.21 4.89
N MET A 28 -5.35 -6.87 6.01
CA MET A 28 -4.35 -6.43 6.99
C MET A 28 -2.94 -6.44 6.40
N VAL A 29 -2.59 -7.47 5.61
CA VAL A 29 -1.31 -7.53 4.89
C VAL A 29 -1.23 -6.44 3.82
N ALA A 30 -2.30 -6.22 3.05
CA ALA A 30 -2.37 -5.15 2.05
C ALA A 30 -2.22 -3.77 2.69
N LEU A 31 -2.87 -3.54 3.83
CA LEU A 31 -2.74 -2.30 4.60
C LEU A 31 -1.32 -2.12 5.14
N GLY A 32 -0.71 -3.19 5.66
CA GLY A 32 0.68 -3.20 6.13
C GLY A 32 1.67 -2.86 5.01
N LEU A 33 1.49 -3.45 3.82
CA LEU A 33 2.29 -3.14 2.62
C LEU A 33 2.11 -1.69 2.18
N LEU A 34 0.87 -1.19 2.18
CA LEU A 34 0.58 0.19 1.81
C LEU A 34 1.26 1.18 2.75
N TRP A 35 1.18 0.95 4.06
CA TRP A 35 1.90 1.77 5.05
C TRP A 35 3.41 1.67 4.90
N THR A 36 3.93 0.48 4.61
CA THR A 36 5.37 0.28 4.38
C THR A 36 5.85 1.13 3.20
N VAL A 37 5.17 1.04 2.05
CA VAL A 37 5.48 1.84 0.85
C VAL A 37 5.33 3.34 1.14
N ALA A 38 4.29 3.74 1.87
CA ALA A 38 4.08 5.14 2.24
C ALA A 38 5.23 5.68 3.10
N ILE A 39 5.68 4.92 4.11
CA ILE A 39 6.80 5.30 4.98
C ILE A 39 8.10 5.41 4.17
N PHE A 40 8.42 4.42 3.33
CA PHE A 40 9.62 4.49 2.48
C PHE A 40 9.59 5.68 1.52
N THR A 41 8.42 5.98 0.96
CA THR A 41 8.24 7.15 0.08
C THR A 41 8.47 8.45 0.85
N LEU A 42 7.91 8.58 2.06
CA LEU A 42 8.11 9.75 2.92
C LEU A 42 9.57 9.93 3.34
N ILE A 43 10.27 8.84 3.66
CA ILE A 43 11.70 8.88 3.97
C ILE A 43 12.49 9.36 2.74
N GLY A 44 12.24 8.79 1.56
CA GLY A 44 12.88 9.21 0.32
C GLY A 44 12.64 10.69 -0.01
N MET A 45 11.41 11.16 0.19
CA MET A 45 11.04 12.57 0.00
C MET A 45 11.73 13.48 1.01
N SER A 46 11.83 13.06 2.27
CA SER A 46 12.52 13.81 3.32
C SER A 46 14.02 13.92 3.05
N ILE A 47 14.66 12.83 2.60
CA ILE A 47 16.07 12.84 2.18
C ILE A 47 16.28 13.77 0.99
N TYR A 48 15.37 13.76 0.01
CA TYR A 48 15.44 14.66 -1.14
C TYR A 48 15.33 16.13 -0.75
N ILE A 49 14.36 16.47 0.11
CA ILE A 49 14.19 17.84 0.63
C ILE A 49 15.41 18.27 1.44
N PHE A 50 15.91 17.39 2.31
CA PHE A 50 17.11 17.66 3.11
C PHE A 50 18.34 17.89 2.22
N HIS A 51 18.50 17.10 1.16
CA HIS A 51 19.56 17.29 0.17
C HIS A 51 19.43 18.61 -0.58
N LEU A 52 18.21 19.05 -0.89
CA LEU A 52 17.94 20.33 -1.56
C LEU A 52 18.20 21.54 -0.66
N LEU A 53 18.04 21.40 0.65
CA LEU A 53 18.36 22.43 1.65
C LEU A 53 19.83 22.41 2.09
N ALA A 54 20.54 21.30 1.90
CA ALA A 54 21.94 21.16 2.32
C ALA A 54 22.87 22.02 1.43
N PRO A 55 23.86 22.73 2.02
CA PRO A 55 24.84 23.51 1.26
C PRO A 55 25.70 22.61 0.36
N GLU A 56 26.24 23.18 -0.74
CA GLU A 56 27.07 22.49 -1.76
C GLU A 56 28.14 21.55 -1.19
N SER A 57 28.68 21.85 0.00
CA SER A 57 29.69 21.07 0.72
C SER A 57 29.20 19.75 1.34
N ALA A 58 27.88 19.53 1.42
CA ALA A 58 27.25 18.33 2.00
C ALA A 58 26.47 17.51 0.94
N LYS A 59 26.75 17.70 -0.35
CA LYS A 59 26.23 16.84 -1.44
C LYS A 59 26.88 15.45 -1.37
N TRP A 60 26.38 14.62 -0.46
CA TRP A 60 26.86 13.23 -0.30
C TRP A 60 26.22 12.26 -1.31
N ILE A 61 25.12 12.68 -1.95
CA ILE A 61 24.42 11.92 -2.99
C ILE A 61 24.94 12.34 -4.36
N SER A 62 25.48 11.37 -5.11
CA SER A 62 25.83 11.52 -6.53
C SER A 62 24.60 11.90 -7.37
N SER A 63 24.80 12.68 -8.43
CA SER A 63 23.74 13.07 -9.37
C SER A 63 22.94 11.88 -9.92
N GLU A 64 23.57 10.72 -10.11
CA GLU A 64 22.90 9.48 -10.51
C GLU A 64 21.91 8.95 -9.47
N GLY A 65 22.21 9.11 -8.17
CA GLY A 65 21.31 8.70 -7.09
C GLY A 65 20.08 9.59 -7.02
N LEU A 66 20.26 10.88 -7.30
CA LEU A 66 19.18 11.87 -7.31
C LEU A 66 18.18 11.60 -8.44
N ASP A 67 18.65 11.27 -9.64
CA ASP A 67 17.80 10.95 -10.78
C ASP A 67 16.99 9.66 -10.57
N LYS A 68 17.57 8.66 -9.90
CA LYS A 68 16.85 7.45 -9.50
C LYS A 68 15.72 7.75 -8.51
N ILE A 69 15.99 8.58 -7.49
CA ILE A 69 14.97 9.01 -6.52
C ILE A 69 13.86 9.78 -7.22
N ARG A 70 14.21 10.71 -8.13
CA ARG A 70 13.23 11.49 -8.90
C ARG A 70 12.34 10.60 -9.77
N THR A 71 12.93 9.62 -10.45
CA THR A 71 12.19 8.67 -11.29
C THR A 71 11.21 7.85 -10.46
N LEU A 72 11.64 7.36 -9.29
CA LEU A 72 10.79 6.59 -8.37
C LEU A 72 9.64 7.45 -7.82
N LEU A 73 9.91 8.67 -7.36
CA LEU A 73 8.88 9.58 -6.87
C LEU A 73 7.86 9.93 -7.96
N THR A 74 8.33 10.16 -9.18
CA THR A 74 7.45 10.47 -10.32
C THR A 74 6.56 9.27 -10.66
N GLY A 75 7.11 8.05 -10.64
CA GLY A 75 6.33 6.81 -10.84
C GLY A 75 5.27 6.57 -9.78
N VAL A 76 5.57 6.83 -8.50
CA VAL A 76 4.61 6.73 -7.40
C VAL A 76 3.50 7.77 -7.53
N LEU A 77 3.84 9.02 -7.86
CA LEU A 77 2.85 10.08 -8.11
C LEU A 77 1.93 9.74 -9.28
N PHE A 78 2.49 9.24 -10.39
CA PHE A 78 1.71 8.80 -11.54
C PHE A 78 0.76 7.65 -11.21
N SER A 79 1.25 6.63 -10.49
CA SER A 79 0.44 5.48 -10.08
C SER A 79 -0.72 5.91 -9.17
N SER A 80 -0.47 6.86 -8.27
CA SER A 80 -1.49 7.43 -7.38
C SER A 80 -2.54 8.24 -8.15
N ALA A 81 -2.10 9.08 -9.10
CA ALA A 81 -2.99 9.85 -9.96
C ALA A 81 -3.86 8.96 -10.85
N MET A 82 -3.29 7.89 -11.43
CA MET A 82 -4.03 6.92 -12.23
C MET A 82 -5.05 6.15 -11.39
N THR A 83 -4.68 5.72 -10.17
CA THR A 83 -5.62 5.04 -9.26
C THR A 83 -6.81 5.93 -8.92
N GLY A 84 -6.57 7.22 -8.63
CA GLY A 84 -7.65 8.19 -8.41
C GLY A 84 -8.53 8.43 -9.65
N TYR A 85 -7.92 8.50 -10.84
CA TYR A 85 -8.64 8.67 -12.09
C TYR A 85 -9.52 7.46 -12.45
N VAL A 86 -9.00 6.24 -12.27
CA VAL A 86 -9.72 5.00 -12.54
C VAL A 86 -10.88 4.81 -11.55
N ASN A 87 -10.68 5.06 -10.25
CA ASN A 87 -11.77 5.01 -9.26
C ASN A 87 -12.89 6.01 -9.58
N LYS A 88 -12.53 7.21 -10.06
CA LYS A 88 -13.51 8.24 -10.46
C LYS A 88 -14.32 7.82 -11.71
N ARG A 89 -13.77 6.98 -12.57
CA ARG A 89 -14.43 6.47 -13.79
C ARG A 89 -15.24 5.19 -13.56
N MET A 90 -14.88 4.34 -12.59
CA MET A 90 -15.64 3.12 -12.27
C MET A 90 -16.85 3.37 -11.36
N SER A 91 -16.89 4.52 -10.67
CA SER A 91 -18.02 4.92 -9.82
C SER A 91 -19.07 5.79 -10.55
N GLN A 92 -18.92 6.03 -11.86
CA GLN A 92 -19.97 6.59 -12.74
C GLN A 92 -20.58 5.49 -13.59
#